data_AF-D8WHB2-F1
#
_entry.id   AF-D8WHB2-F1
#
_cell.length_a   1.000
_cell.length_b   1.000
_cell.length_c   1.000
_cell.angle_alpha   90.00
_cell.angle_beta   90.00
_cell.angle_gamma   90.00
#
_symmetry.space_group_name_H-M   'P 1'
#
loop_
_entity.id
_entity.type
_entity.pdbx_description
1 polymer ?
#
loop_
_entity_poly.entity_id
_entity_poly.type
_entity_poly.pdbx_seq_one_letter_code
_entity_poly.pdbx_strand_id
1 'polypeptide(L)'
;MIIFIFYKYFNLNFIFFFILIMFMIYMYIFMMENVHPMVLGIMLSLYVILISLKMNFYFLNYWYTYMLYLCMIGGLMILFMYFMSIIINMKMILMKNFYYIMIFMFFFFLLFKDKIYFIINYDEFLMMLNNNFYNYCKYMNLFLYIDYDKSLFLMIYLLFMMIISVLVCMTKLIPMRKIN
;
A
#
# COMPACT_ATOMS: atom_id res chain seq x y z
N MET A 1 -10.37 11.26 -29.11
CA MET A 1 -9.93 10.10 -28.29
C MET A 1 -8.87 10.49 -27.25
N ILE A 2 -7.71 11.04 -27.63
CA ILE A 2 -6.62 11.37 -26.67
C ILE A 2 -7.03 12.41 -25.60
N ILE A 3 -7.71 13.49 -25.99
CA ILE A 3 -8.20 14.53 -25.06
C ILE A 3 -9.21 13.96 -24.05
N PHE A 4 -10.06 13.03 -24.50
CA PHE A 4 -11.06 12.36 -23.67
C PHE A 4 -10.41 11.44 -22.63
N ILE A 5 -9.40 10.67 -23.05
CA ILE A 5 -8.58 9.84 -22.17
C ILE A 5 -7.85 10.71 -21.12
N PHE A 6 -7.28 11.84 -21.53
CA PHE A 6 -6.59 12.75 -20.62
C PHE A 6 -7.54 13.35 -19.57
N TYR A 7 -8.74 13.78 -19.98
CA TYR A 7 -9.76 14.29 -19.07
C TYR A 7 -10.22 13.23 -18.05
N LYS A 8 -10.39 11.98 -18.52
CA LYS A 8 -10.75 10.84 -17.68
C LYS A 8 -9.65 10.50 -16.67
N TYR A 9 -8.40 10.49 -17.09
CA TYR A 9 -7.24 10.29 -16.19
C TYR A 9 -7.11 11.41 -15.15
N PHE A 10 -7.31 12.67 -15.57
CA PHE A 10 -7.30 13.81 -14.68
C PHE A 10 -8.40 13.72 -13.61
N ASN A 11 -9.63 13.38 -14.01
CA ASN A 11 -10.74 13.21 -13.07
C ASN A 11 -10.51 12.06 -12.10
N LEU A 12 -9.95 10.94 -12.56
CA LEU A 12 -9.64 9.79 -11.71
C LEU A 12 -8.57 10.14 -10.66
N ASN A 13 -7.51 10.83 -11.08
CA ASN A 13 -6.48 11.33 -10.16
C ASN A 13 -7.04 12.32 -9.13
N PHE A 14 -7.94 13.19 -9.55
CA PHE A 14 -8.60 14.14 -8.65
C PHE A 14 -9.44 13.41 -7.60
N ILE A 15 -10.22 12.40 -8.00
CA ILE A 15 -11.01 11.56 -7.08
C ILE A 15 -10.08 10.86 -6.07
N PHE A 16 -8.98 10.26 -6.53
CA PHE A 16 -8.00 9.60 -5.64
C PHE A 16 -7.32 10.57 -4.67
N PHE A 17 -6.93 11.77 -5.13
CA PHE A 17 -6.34 12.80 -4.25
C PHE A 17 -7.31 13.20 -3.16
N PHE A 18 -8.59 13.35 -3.51
CA PHE A 18 -9.62 13.71 -2.55
C PHE A 18 -9.88 12.59 -1.52
N ILE A 19 -9.94 11.33 -1.94
CA ILE A 19 -10.07 10.17 -1.04
C ILE A 19 -8.93 10.16 -0.01
N LEU A 20 -7.69 10.45 -0.43
CA LEU A 20 -6.55 10.53 0.48
C LEU A 20 -6.67 11.67 1.50
N ILE A 21 -7.13 12.86 1.08
CA ILE A 21 -7.37 13.98 1.99
C ILE A 21 -8.43 13.59 3.03
N MET A 22 -9.50 12.91 2.61
CA MET A 22 -10.55 12.47 3.53
C MET A 22 -10.06 11.44 4.53
N PHE A 23 -9.22 10.50 4.09
CA PHE A 23 -8.55 9.57 5.01
C PHE A 23 -7.63 10.30 6.00
N MET A 24 -6.90 11.33 5.58
CA MET A 24 -6.04 12.11 6.48
C MET A 24 -6.83 12.89 7.54
N ILE A 25 -7.94 13.52 7.15
CA ILE A 25 -8.85 14.20 8.09
C ILE A 25 -9.43 13.20 9.08
N TYR A 26 -9.80 12.01 8.60
CA TYR A 26 -10.31 10.94 9.45
C TYR A 26 -9.27 10.45 10.47
N MET A 27 -8.03 10.23 10.04
CA MET A 27 -6.92 9.89 10.94
C MET A 27 -6.69 10.95 12.01
N TYR A 28 -6.75 12.23 11.64
CA TYR A 28 -6.60 13.33 12.59
C TYR A 28 -7.70 13.34 13.66
N ILE A 29 -8.95 13.10 13.27
CA ILE A 29 -10.08 12.99 14.22
C ILE A 29 -9.86 11.80 15.17
N PHE A 30 -9.42 10.65 14.65
CA PHE A 30 -9.10 9.46 15.45
C PHE A 30 -7.96 9.67 16.45
N MET A 31 -6.98 10.52 16.14
CA MET A 31 -5.91 10.87 17.07
C MET A 31 -6.36 11.79 18.20
N MET A 32 -7.46 12.55 18.01
CA MET A 32 -7.99 13.47 19.02
C MET A 32 -8.81 12.78 20.11
N GLU A 33 -9.34 11.60 19.84
CA GLU A 33 -9.90 10.74 20.88
C GLU A 33 -8.83 9.76 21.35
N ASN A 34 -8.89 9.36 22.63
CA ASN A 34 -7.97 8.38 23.22
C ASN A 34 -8.26 6.96 22.68
N VAL A 35 -8.08 6.77 21.37
CA VAL A 35 -8.33 5.51 20.69
C VAL A 35 -7.18 4.54 20.97
N HIS A 36 -7.52 3.26 21.16
CA HIS A 36 -6.54 2.21 21.37
C HIS A 36 -5.50 2.18 20.23
N PRO A 37 -4.18 2.08 20.53
CA PRO A 37 -3.11 2.14 19.53
C PRO A 37 -3.24 1.09 18.41
N MET A 38 -3.86 -0.05 18.70
CA MET A 38 -4.20 -1.07 17.69
C MET A 38 -5.11 -0.51 16.57
N VAL A 39 -6.14 0.26 16.91
CA VAL A 39 -7.05 0.84 15.90
C VAL A 39 -6.28 1.83 15.05
N LEU A 40 -5.44 2.67 15.68
CA LEU A 40 -4.57 3.59 14.95
C LEU A 40 -3.63 2.86 13.99
N GLY A 41 -3.03 1.75 14.41
CA GLY A 41 -2.17 0.91 13.54
C GLY A 41 -2.94 0.30 12.35
N ILE A 42 -4.16 -0.19 12.58
CA ILE A 42 -5.02 -0.72 11.52
C ILE A 42 -5.37 0.38 10.51
N MET A 43 -5.76 1.57 10.98
CA MET A 43 -6.08 2.69 10.09
C MET A 43 -4.87 3.16 9.28
N LEU A 44 -3.69 3.19 9.90
CA LEU A 44 -2.45 3.56 9.22
C LEU A 44 -2.09 2.53 8.14
N SER A 45 -2.31 1.23 8.40
CA SER A 45 -2.12 0.18 7.38
C SER A 45 -3.04 0.37 6.17
N LEU A 46 -4.32 0.70 6.39
CA LEU A 46 -5.27 0.99 5.31
C LEU A 46 -4.86 2.22 4.50
N TYR A 47 -4.38 3.27 5.17
CA TYR A 47 -3.89 4.47 4.50
C TYR A 47 -2.67 4.20 3.60
N VAL A 48 -1.73 3.37 4.08
CA VAL A 48 -0.55 2.96 3.30
C VAL A 48 -0.97 2.13 2.07
N ILE A 49 -1.97 1.25 2.18
CA ILE A 49 -2.54 0.52 1.03
C ILE A 49 -3.04 1.51 -0.02
N LEU A 50 -3.83 2.51 0.38
CA LEU A 50 -4.37 3.52 -0.54
C LEU A 50 -3.28 4.34 -1.23
N ILE A 51 -2.23 4.74 -0.51
CA ILE A 51 -1.08 5.45 -1.09
C ILE A 51 -0.32 4.55 -2.08
N SER A 52 -0.07 3.30 -1.71
CA SER A 52 0.67 2.37 -2.58
C SER A 52 -0.06 2.13 -3.91
N LEU A 53 -1.39 2.01 -3.88
CA LEU A 53 -2.23 1.90 -5.07
C LEU A 53 -2.16 3.18 -5.92
N LYS A 54 -2.23 4.36 -5.31
CA LYS A 54 -2.11 5.62 -6.05
C LYS A 54 -0.74 5.76 -6.71
N MET A 55 0.34 5.49 -5.99
CA MET A 55 1.71 5.59 -6.53
C MET A 55 1.90 4.62 -7.71
N ASN A 56 1.18 3.49 -7.72
CA ASN A 56 1.26 2.52 -8.79
C ASN A 56 0.64 3.06 -10.08
N PHE A 57 -0.47 3.80 -9.97
CA PHE A 57 -1.07 4.50 -11.11
C PHE A 57 -0.13 5.54 -11.74
N TYR A 58 0.73 6.20 -10.95
CA TYR A 58 1.64 7.23 -11.49
C TYR A 58 2.90 6.65 -12.15
N PHE A 59 3.53 5.67 -11.50
CA PHE A 59 4.85 5.20 -11.95
C PHE A 59 4.78 3.97 -12.85
N LEU A 60 3.61 3.33 -12.98
CA LEU A 60 3.36 2.11 -13.77
C LEU A 60 4.33 0.95 -13.47
N ASN A 61 5.13 1.08 -12.40
CA ASN A 61 6.16 0.17 -11.95
C ASN A 61 5.86 -0.20 -10.49
N TYR A 62 5.57 -1.49 -10.28
CA TYR A 62 5.15 -2.04 -9.00
C TYR A 62 6.26 -2.08 -7.93
N TRP A 63 7.50 -1.89 -8.33
CA TRP A 63 8.68 -2.11 -7.48
C TRP A 63 8.76 -1.15 -6.30
N TYR A 64 8.66 0.15 -6.59
CA TYR A 64 8.75 1.19 -5.56
C TYR A 64 7.52 1.18 -4.64
N THR A 65 6.34 0.89 -5.19
CA THR A 65 5.10 0.84 -4.41
C THR A 65 5.04 -0.37 -3.49
N TYR A 66 5.58 -1.51 -3.94
CA TYR A 66 5.73 -2.72 -3.12
C TYR A 66 6.74 -2.52 -1.98
N MET A 67 7.90 -1.94 -2.25
CA MET A 67 8.91 -1.67 -1.21
C MET A 67 8.39 -0.68 -0.16
N LEU A 68 7.67 0.37 -0.57
CA LEU A 68 7.00 1.29 0.37
C LEU A 68 5.99 0.57 1.26
N TYR A 69 5.19 -0.33 0.69
CA TYR A 69 4.19 -1.09 1.45
C TYR A 69 4.84 -2.03 2.48
N LEU A 70 5.87 -2.78 2.09
CA LEU A 70 6.57 -3.70 2.97
C LEU A 70 7.29 -2.99 4.13
N CYS A 71 8.02 -1.91 3.85
CA CYS A 71 8.72 -1.15 4.88
C CYS A 71 7.75 -0.59 5.94
N MET A 72 6.59 -0.09 5.49
CA MET A 72 5.58 0.46 6.40
C MET A 72 4.90 -0.63 7.25
N ILE A 73 4.58 -1.79 6.68
CA ILE A 73 4.01 -2.91 7.46
C ILE A 73 5.02 -3.49 8.44
N GLY A 74 6.29 -3.63 8.03
CA GLY A 74 7.35 -4.08 8.93
C GLY A 74 7.48 -3.19 10.16
N GLY A 75 7.43 -1.87 9.99
CA GLY A 75 7.42 -0.91 11.10
C GLY A 75 6.19 -1.03 12.00
N LEU A 76 5.00 -1.23 11.41
CA LEU A 76 3.76 -1.41 12.17
C LEU A 76 3.73 -2.71 12.99
N MET A 77 4.33 -3.79 12.50
CA MET A 77 4.41 -5.06 13.22
C MET A 77 5.23 -4.96 14.51
N ILE A 78 6.33 -4.19 14.49
CA ILE A 78 7.18 -3.95 15.66
C ILE A 78 6.42 -3.13 16.71
N LEU A 79 5.71 -2.09 16.27
CA LEU A 79 4.82 -1.30 17.14
C LEU A 79 3.70 -2.15 17.73
N PHE A 80 3.12 -3.06 16.95
CA PHE A 80 2.07 -3.96 17.44
C PHE A 80 2.56 -4.90 18.55
N MET A 81 3.74 -5.51 18.39
CA MET A 81 4.35 -6.33 19.44
C MET A 81 4.60 -5.54 20.72
N TYR A 82 5.07 -4.28 20.59
CA TYR A 82 5.29 -3.41 21.73
C TYR A 82 4.00 -3.12 22.51
N PHE A 83 2.92 -2.71 21.84
CA PHE A 83 1.67 -2.34 22.54
C PHE A 83 0.93 -3.53 23.14
N MET A 84 0.94 -4.70 22.47
CA MET A 84 0.32 -5.92 23.01
C MET A 84 0.99 -6.37 24.33
N SER A 85 2.28 -6.04 24.52
CA SER A 85 3.00 -6.37 25.76
C SER A 85 2.68 -5.45 26.95
N ILE A 86 2.13 -4.24 26.69
CA ILE A 86 1.96 -3.19 27.72
C ILE A 86 0.49 -2.99 28.10
N ILE A 87 -0.46 -3.22 27.20
CA ILE A 87 -1.88 -2.85 27.41
C ILE A 87 -2.76 -4.07 27.19
N ILE A 88 -3.04 -4.82 28.26
CA ILE A 88 -3.90 -6.00 28.18
C ILE A 88 -5.40 -5.65 28.30
N ASN A 89 -5.79 -4.50 28.88
CA ASN A 89 -7.20 -4.29 29.32
C ASN A 89 -7.83 -2.89 29.13
N MET A 90 -7.38 -2.05 28.19
CA MET A 90 -8.17 -0.84 27.87
C MET A 90 -9.34 -1.20 26.95
N LYS A 91 -10.59 -1.01 27.44
CA LYS A 91 -11.80 -1.18 26.62
C LYS A 91 -11.69 -0.30 25.36
N MET A 92 -11.94 -0.90 24.19
CA MET A 92 -12.10 -0.13 22.95
C MET A 92 -13.26 0.84 23.10
N ILE A 93 -12.95 2.14 23.09
CA ILE A 93 -13.95 3.20 22.99
C ILE A 93 -14.20 3.40 21.50
N LEU A 94 -15.33 2.89 21.02
CA LEU A 94 -15.83 3.20 19.68
C LEU A 94 -16.45 4.60 19.69
N MET A 95 -15.97 5.45 18.78
CA MET A 95 -16.44 6.81 18.57
C MET A 95 -17.95 6.90 18.38
N LYS A 96 -18.63 7.76 19.14
CA LYS A 96 -20.02 8.19 18.82
C LYS A 96 -20.10 9.01 17.53
N ASN A 97 -19.00 9.66 17.14
CA ASN A 97 -18.93 10.52 15.96
C ASN A 97 -18.78 9.76 14.63
N PHE A 98 -18.65 8.44 14.66
CA PHE A 98 -18.49 7.59 13.47
C PHE A 98 -19.65 7.73 12.48
N TYR A 99 -20.86 7.97 13.00
CA TYR A 99 -22.08 8.14 12.20
C TYR A 99 -22.02 9.37 11.29
N TYR A 100 -21.54 10.51 11.80
CA TYR A 100 -21.41 11.74 11.01
C TYR A 100 -20.39 11.60 9.89
N ILE A 101 -19.33 10.82 10.12
CA ILE A 101 -18.29 10.53 9.14
C ILE A 101 -18.84 9.62 8.01
N MET A 102 -19.60 8.58 8.37
CA MET A 102 -20.26 7.71 7.41
C MET A 102 -21.22 8.49 6.50
N ILE A 103 -21.99 9.42 7.05
CA ILE A 103 -22.88 10.29 6.28
C ILE A 103 -22.08 11.19 5.32
N PHE A 104 -20.99 11.78 5.80
CA PHE A 104 -20.15 12.65 4.96
C PHE A 104 -19.55 11.87 3.77
N MET A 105 -19.08 10.64 4.00
CA MET A 105 -18.59 9.75 2.94
C MET A 105 -19.68 9.38 1.94
N PHE A 106 -20.92 9.14 2.41
CA PHE A 106 -22.04 8.80 1.53
C PHE A 106 -22.45 9.97 0.63
N PHE A 107 -22.54 11.18 1.18
CA PHE A 107 -22.79 12.39 0.37
C PHE A 107 -21.70 12.63 -0.66
N PHE A 108 -20.45 12.34 -0.30
CA PHE A 108 -19.34 12.45 -1.23
C PHE A 108 -19.44 11.46 -2.39
N PHE A 109 -19.82 10.21 -2.10
CA PHE A 109 -20.06 9.20 -3.15
C PHE A 109 -21.13 9.66 -4.14
N LEU A 110 -22.20 10.29 -3.65
CA LEU A 110 -23.25 10.83 -4.50
C LEU A 110 -22.76 11.97 -5.41
N LEU A 111 -21.91 12.87 -4.91
CA LEU A 111 -21.37 14.00 -5.69
C LEU A 111 -20.46 13.57 -6.86
N PHE A 112 -19.80 12.42 -6.73
CA PHE A 112 -18.86 11.92 -7.74
C PHE A 112 -19.39 10.74 -8.54
N LYS A 113 -20.60 10.27 -8.25
CA LYS A 113 -21.24 9.13 -8.92
C LYS A 113 -21.16 9.25 -10.44
N ASP A 114 -21.56 10.38 -10.99
CA ASP A 114 -21.62 10.58 -12.44
C ASP A 114 -20.22 10.59 -13.09
N LYS A 115 -19.21 11.11 -12.38
CA LYS A 115 -17.81 11.09 -12.84
C LYS A 115 -17.23 9.68 -12.81
N ILE A 116 -17.65 8.85 -11.86
CA ILE A 116 -17.23 7.44 -11.74
C ILE A 116 -17.81 6.59 -12.88
N TYR A 117 -19.08 6.79 -13.26
CA TYR A 117 -19.66 6.07 -14.40
C TYR A 117 -18.96 6.38 -15.72
N PHE A 118 -18.52 7.63 -15.92
CA PHE A 118 -17.76 8.05 -17.11
C PHE A 118 -16.38 7.36 -17.21
N ILE A 119 -15.82 6.94 -16.07
CA ILE A 119 -14.54 6.24 -15.99
C ILE A 119 -14.68 4.76 -16.39
N ILE A 120 -15.84 4.13 -16.20
CA ILE A 120 -16.02 2.67 -16.33
C ILE A 120 -16.57 2.27 -17.71
N ASN A 121 -16.29 3.06 -18.76
CA ASN A 121 -16.46 2.54 -20.13
C ASN A 121 -15.42 1.45 -20.38
N TYR A 122 -15.85 0.19 -20.19
CA TYR A 122 -15.04 -1.02 -20.19
C TYR A 122 -14.31 -1.24 -21.52
N ASP A 123 -14.97 -0.91 -22.63
CA ASP A 123 -14.44 -1.10 -23.98
C ASP A 123 -13.25 -0.17 -24.30
N GLU A 124 -13.29 1.07 -23.81
CA GLU A 124 -12.16 2.01 -23.96
C GLU A 124 -10.96 1.62 -23.08
N PHE A 125 -11.24 1.06 -21.89
CA PHE A 125 -10.19 0.58 -21.00
C PHE A 125 -9.42 -0.60 -21.60
N LEU A 126 -10.14 -1.55 -22.22
CA LEU A 126 -9.56 -2.68 -22.96
C LEU A 126 -8.72 -2.23 -24.15
N MET A 127 -9.16 -1.20 -24.90
CA MET A 127 -8.40 -0.67 -26.03
C MET A 127 -7.13 0.08 -25.60
N MET A 128 -7.18 0.78 -24.46
CA MET A 128 -6.02 1.47 -23.88
C MET A 128 -4.99 0.49 -23.30
N LEU A 129 -5.47 -0.62 -22.72
CA LEU A 129 -4.64 -1.72 -22.28
C LEU A 129 -3.90 -2.36 -23.46
N ASN A 130 -4.57 -2.65 -24.58
CA ASN A 130 -3.95 -3.35 -25.71
C ASN A 130 -2.77 -2.57 -26.34
N ASN A 131 -2.86 -1.24 -26.42
CA ASN A 131 -1.77 -0.42 -26.97
C ASN A 131 -0.61 -0.21 -25.99
N ASN A 132 -0.87 -0.25 -24.68
CA ASN A 132 0.17 -0.08 -23.66
C ASN A 132 0.74 -1.41 -23.15
N PHE A 133 0.07 -2.55 -23.36
CA PHE A 133 0.51 -3.86 -22.91
C PHE A 133 1.90 -4.21 -23.44
N TYR A 134 2.22 -3.84 -24.68
CA TYR A 134 3.54 -4.12 -25.27
C TYR A 134 4.68 -3.34 -24.58
N ASN A 135 4.41 -2.10 -24.15
CA ASN A 135 5.37 -1.30 -23.38
C ASN A 135 5.39 -1.70 -21.90
N TYR A 136 4.26 -2.10 -21.33
CA TYR A 136 4.16 -2.62 -19.96
C TYR A 136 4.90 -3.96 -19.80
N CYS A 137 4.81 -4.86 -20.77
CA CYS A 137 5.59 -6.10 -20.78
C CYS A 137 7.10 -5.83 -20.80
N LYS A 138 7.53 -4.72 -21.41
CA LYS A 138 8.93 -4.28 -21.40
C LYS A 138 9.42 -3.86 -20.00
N TYR A 139 8.56 -3.25 -19.18
CA TYR A 139 8.88 -2.85 -17.80
C TYR A 139 8.63 -3.97 -16.77
N MET A 140 7.60 -4.81 -16.95
CA MET A 140 7.39 -6.04 -16.16
C MET A 140 8.60 -6.98 -16.26
N ASN A 141 9.24 -7.01 -17.42
CA ASN A 141 10.47 -7.77 -17.67
C ASN A 141 11.74 -6.96 -17.42
N LEU A 142 11.75 -6.11 -16.38
CA LEU A 142 12.92 -5.33 -15.94
C LEU A 142 14.20 -6.19 -15.78
N PHE A 143 14.06 -7.49 -15.55
CA PHE A 143 15.18 -8.44 -15.47
C PHE A 143 15.34 -9.42 -16.61
N LEU A 144 14.29 -9.65 -17.40
CA LEU A 144 14.32 -10.72 -18.41
C LEU A 144 14.84 -10.21 -19.76
N TYR A 145 14.65 -8.93 -20.08
CA TYR A 145 14.87 -8.45 -21.45
C TYR A 145 16.25 -7.84 -21.72
N ILE A 146 16.94 -7.29 -20.73
CA ILE A 146 18.16 -6.51 -20.96
C ILE A 146 19.43 -7.37 -20.85
N ASP A 147 19.45 -8.39 -19.98
CA ASP A 147 20.55 -9.36 -19.86
C ASP A 147 20.09 -10.60 -19.07
N TYR A 148 19.38 -11.53 -19.72
CA TYR A 148 18.83 -12.74 -19.08
C TYR A 148 19.89 -13.56 -18.31
N ASP A 149 21.10 -13.69 -18.87
CA ASP A 149 22.17 -14.46 -18.24
C ASP A 149 22.71 -13.79 -16.98
N LYS A 150 22.84 -12.45 -16.98
CA LYS A 150 23.28 -11.69 -15.80
C LYS A 150 22.21 -11.70 -14.70
N SER A 151 20.94 -11.62 -15.07
CA SER A 151 19.84 -11.67 -14.10
C SER A 151 19.69 -13.07 -13.48
N LEU A 152 19.84 -14.14 -14.27
CA LEU A 152 19.93 -15.50 -13.75
C LEU A 152 21.11 -15.69 -12.81
N PHE A 153 22.30 -15.19 -13.18
CA PHE A 153 23.48 -15.26 -12.33
C PHE A 153 23.25 -14.53 -10.99
N LEU A 154 22.69 -13.32 -11.03
CA LEU A 154 22.33 -12.57 -9.83
C LEU A 154 21.30 -13.30 -8.96
N MET A 155 20.30 -13.95 -9.58
CA MET A 155 19.29 -14.72 -8.85
C MET A 155 19.92 -15.91 -8.11
N ILE A 156 20.79 -16.66 -8.79
CA ILE A 156 21.51 -17.80 -8.20
C ILE A 156 22.46 -17.30 -7.09
N TYR A 157 23.19 -16.21 -7.33
CA TYR A 157 24.09 -15.61 -6.34
C TYR A 157 23.33 -15.17 -5.07
N LEU A 158 22.20 -14.47 -5.22
CA LEU A 158 21.36 -14.06 -4.08
C LEU A 158 20.84 -15.27 -3.30
N LEU A 159 20.44 -16.34 -4.00
CA LEU A 159 20.00 -17.59 -3.36
C LEU A 159 21.14 -18.24 -2.57
N PHE A 160 22.35 -18.31 -3.12
CA PHE A 160 23.54 -18.79 -2.41
C PHE A 160 23.86 -17.93 -1.17
N MET A 161 23.87 -16.61 -1.31
CA MET A 161 24.15 -15.69 -0.19
C MET A 161 23.10 -15.83 0.92
N MET A 162 21.84 -16.08 0.58
CA MET A 162 20.79 -16.34 1.56
C MET A 162 21.06 -17.65 2.31
N ILE A 163 21.39 -18.75 1.62
CA ILE A 163 21.73 -20.03 2.25
C ILE A 163 22.92 -19.87 3.19
N ILE A 164 23.99 -19.20 2.74
CA ILE A 164 25.19 -18.96 3.54
C ILE A 164 24.86 -18.11 4.77
N SER A 165 24.08 -17.04 4.62
CA SER A 165 23.73 -16.18 5.77
C SER A 165 22.90 -16.92 6.83
N VAL A 166 21.96 -17.78 6.42
CA VAL A 166 21.22 -18.65 7.35
C VAL A 166 22.16 -19.63 8.05
N LEU A 167 23.07 -20.27 7.32
CA LEU A 167 24.07 -21.18 7.90
C LEU A 167 24.95 -20.47 8.92
N VAL A 168 25.41 -19.24 8.64
CA VAL A 168 26.20 -18.44 9.59
C VAL A 168 25.37 -18.13 10.84
N CYS A 169 24.12 -17.70 10.69
CA CYS A 169 23.23 -17.40 11.83
C CYS A 169 22.96 -18.63 12.72
N MET A 170 22.79 -19.82 12.14
CA MET A 170 22.53 -21.05 12.91
C MET A 170 23.70 -21.44 13.82
N THR A 171 24.94 -21.01 13.55
CA THR A 171 26.10 -21.37 14.39
C THR A 171 26.16 -20.65 15.74
N LYS A 172 25.34 -19.61 15.98
CA LYS A 172 25.32 -18.81 17.22
C LYS A 172 24.08 -19.05 18.10
N LEU A 173 23.67 -20.30 18.29
CA LEU A 173 22.65 -20.70 19.27
C LEU A 173 23.20 -20.83 20.70
N ILE A 174 24.27 -20.11 21.05
CA ILE A 174 24.69 -19.97 22.45
C ILE A 174 23.77 -18.90 23.05
N PRO A 175 23.01 -19.19 24.12
CA PRO A 175 22.07 -18.23 24.67
C PRO A 175 22.84 -16.97 25.08
N MET A 176 22.42 -15.81 24.55
CA MET A 176 22.90 -14.48 24.98
C MET A 176 22.38 -14.09 26.37
N ARG A 177 22.24 -15.07 27.25
CA ARG A 177 21.93 -14.88 28.65
C ARG A 177 23.00 -15.66 29.41
N LYS A 178 23.83 -14.94 30.16
CA LYS A 178 24.64 -15.60 31.19
C LYS A 178 23.68 -16.37 32.09
N ILE A 179 23.83 -17.67 32.11
CA ILE A 179 23.25 -18.54 33.12
C ILE A 179 24.07 -18.21 34.38
N ASN A 180 23.52 -17.33 35.21
CA ASN A 180 23.89 -17.25 36.62
C ASN A 180 22.99 -18.22 37.38
#